data_AF-A0A7G2IXH5-F1
#
_entry.id   AF-A0A7G2IXH5-F1
#
_cell.length_a   1.000
_cell.length_b   1.000
_cell.length_c   1.000
_cell.angle_alpha   90.00
_cell.angle_beta   90.00
_cell.angle_gamma   90.00
#
_symmetry.space_group_name_H-M   'P 1'
#
loop_
_entity.id
_entity.type
_entity.pdbx_description
1 polymer ?
#
loop_
_entity_poly.entity_id
_entity_poly.type
_entity_poly.pdbx_seq_one_letter_code
_entity_poly.pdbx_strand_id
1 'polypeptide(L)'
;MLGDDLSLNAQQVSGVRANRELPVVWSVAKGSFVNKVILVPLALLISAFIPWAITPLLMVGGAFLCFEGVEKVLHTLEARKHKESPEERQQRLAALAAQDPLTFEKDKIKGAIRTDFILSAEIVAITLGIVADAPLLNQVLVLSGIALVVTVGVYGLVGIIVKLDDIGYWLAEKT
;
A
#
# COMPACT_ATOMS: atom_id res chain seq x y z
N MET A 1 -15.03 -17.92 -41.08
CA MET A 1 -15.22 -18.64 -39.80
C MET A 1 -14.09 -18.41 -38.80
N LEU A 2 -13.30 -17.32 -38.91
CA LEU A 2 -12.34 -16.87 -37.88
C LEU A 2 -12.78 -15.60 -37.13
N GLY A 3 -13.92 -15.01 -37.50
CA GLY A 3 -14.44 -13.78 -36.86
C GLY A 3 -15.28 -14.04 -35.61
N ASP A 4 -15.62 -15.30 -35.33
CA ASP A 4 -16.50 -15.69 -34.22
C ASP A 4 -15.74 -15.91 -32.90
N ASP A 5 -14.45 -16.27 -32.98
CA ASP A 5 -13.61 -16.52 -31.79
C ASP A 5 -13.08 -15.22 -31.12
N LEU A 6 -13.11 -14.10 -31.85
CA LEU A 6 -12.64 -12.80 -31.33
C LEU A 6 -13.75 -11.98 -30.65
N SER A 7 -15.02 -12.24 -30.96
CA SER A 7 -16.17 -11.62 -30.30
C SER A 7 -16.51 -12.31 -28.97
N LEU A 8 -16.32 -13.63 -28.89
CA LEU A 8 -16.66 -14.41 -27.70
C LEU A 8 -15.68 -14.24 -26.53
N ASN A 9 -14.44 -13.80 -26.78
CA ASN A 9 -13.47 -13.49 -25.72
C ASN A 9 -13.60 -12.08 -25.13
N ALA A 10 -14.40 -11.19 -25.75
CA ALA A 10 -14.62 -9.85 -25.23
C ALA A 10 -15.60 -9.80 -24.04
N GLN A 11 -16.42 -10.84 -23.85
CA GLN A 11 -17.40 -10.92 -22.76
C GLN A 11 -16.97 -11.79 -21.57
N GLN A 12 -15.85 -12.53 -21.65
CA GLN A 12 -15.41 -13.43 -20.56
C GLN A 12 -14.47 -12.77 -19.53
N VAL A 13 -14.17 -11.48 -19.63
CA VAL A 13 -13.19 -10.82 -18.75
C VAL A 13 -13.78 -9.68 -17.91
N SER A 14 -15.05 -9.32 -18.11
CA SER A 14 -15.67 -8.22 -17.35
C SER A 14 -16.22 -8.63 -15.97
N GLY A 15 -16.52 -9.91 -15.72
CA GLY A 15 -17.43 -10.28 -14.63
C GLY A 15 -16.89 -10.83 -13.30
N VAL A 16 -15.56 -10.93 -13.04
CA VAL A 16 -15.09 -11.70 -11.84
C VAL A 16 -14.06 -10.98 -10.94
N ARG A 17 -13.64 -9.74 -11.23
CA ARG A 17 -12.54 -9.11 -10.47
C ARG A 17 -12.95 -8.21 -9.30
N ALA A 18 -14.10 -7.55 -9.37
CA ALA A 18 -14.50 -6.56 -8.36
C ALA A 18 -14.74 -7.18 -6.96
N ASN A 19 -15.36 -8.36 -6.90
CA ASN A 19 -15.78 -8.98 -5.63
C ASN A 19 -14.62 -9.52 -4.75
N ARG A 20 -13.37 -9.44 -5.22
CA ARG A 20 -12.17 -9.91 -4.48
C ARG A 20 -11.31 -8.78 -3.90
N GLU A 21 -11.59 -7.51 -4.20
CA GLU A 21 -10.72 -6.42 -3.77
C GLU A 21 -10.92 -6.04 -2.30
N LEU A 22 -12.17 -6.08 -1.81
CA LEU A 22 -12.51 -5.81 -0.41
C LEU A 22 -11.80 -6.76 0.60
N PRO A 23 -11.77 -8.10 0.39
CA PRO A 23 -11.02 -9.03 1.24
C PRO A 23 -9.51 -8.77 1.27
N VAL A 24 -8.94 -8.34 0.13
CA VAL A 24 -7.52 -8.01 0.02
C VAL A 24 -7.21 -6.75 0.83
N VAL A 25 -8.00 -5.69 0.68
CA VAL A 25 -7.84 -4.44 1.45
C VAL A 25 -7.95 -4.72 2.96
N TRP A 26 -8.91 -5.54 3.37
CA TRP A 26 -9.08 -5.94 4.76
C TRP A 26 -7.89 -6.74 5.31
N SER A 27 -7.31 -7.62 4.50
CA SER A 27 -6.14 -8.41 4.87
C SER A 27 -4.90 -7.53 5.03
N VAL A 28 -4.73 -6.54 4.14
CA VAL A 28 -3.68 -5.52 4.24
C VAL A 28 -3.87 -4.65 5.48
N ALA A 29 -5.11 -4.18 5.74
CA ALA A 29 -5.44 -3.38 6.91
C ALA A 29 -5.10 -4.09 8.22
N LYS A 30 -5.43 -5.39 8.33
CA LYS A 30 -5.06 -6.21 9.49
C LYS A 30 -3.55 -6.33 9.66
N GLY A 31 -2.82 -6.63 8.58
CA GLY A 31 -1.36 -6.73 8.62
C GLY A 31 -0.68 -5.41 8.98
N SER A 32 -1.16 -4.32 8.41
CA SER A 32 -0.75 -2.95 8.71
C SER A 32 -0.98 -2.57 10.17
N PHE A 33 -2.11 -2.96 10.75
CA PHE A 33 -2.42 -2.67 12.15
C PHE A 33 -1.45 -3.38 13.10
N VAL A 34 -1.17 -4.67 12.86
CA VAL A 34 -0.17 -5.42 13.65
C VAL A 34 1.20 -4.75 13.59
N ASN A 35 1.61 -4.30 12.40
CA ASN A 35 2.85 -3.57 12.22
C ASN A 35 2.90 -2.29 13.07
N LYS A 36 1.84 -1.49 13.06
CA LYS A 36 1.76 -0.24 13.86
C LYS A 36 1.76 -0.52 15.36
N VAL A 37 1.11 -1.59 15.81
CA VAL A 37 1.12 -2.02 17.22
C VAL A 37 2.53 -2.40 17.70
N ILE A 38 3.40 -2.87 16.81
CA ILE A 38 4.81 -3.14 17.15
C ILE A 38 5.67 -1.87 17.04
N LEU A 39 5.44 -1.06 16.00
CA LEU A 39 6.26 0.11 15.69
C LEU A 39 6.11 1.23 16.72
N VAL A 40 4.89 1.50 17.18
CA VAL A 40 4.61 2.59 18.14
C VAL A 40 5.31 2.37 19.49
N PRO A 41 5.20 1.19 20.15
CA PRO A 41 5.96 0.91 21.37
C PRO A 41 7.47 0.95 21.16
N LEU A 42 7.98 0.47 20.02
CA LEU A 42 9.40 0.51 19.72
C LEU A 42 9.92 1.96 19.62
N ALA A 43 9.16 2.83 18.96
CA ALA A 43 9.46 4.26 18.86
C ALA A 43 9.46 4.94 20.25
N LEU A 44 8.46 4.61 21.09
CA LEU A 44 8.38 5.10 22.47
C LEU A 44 9.54 4.62 23.34
N LEU A 45 9.98 3.37 23.18
CA LEU A 45 11.15 2.83 23.87
C LEU A 45 12.42 3.59 23.48
N ILE A 46 12.63 3.83 22.18
CA ILE A 46 13.78 4.62 21.71
C ILE A 46 13.75 6.01 22.33
N SER A 47 12.58 6.66 22.37
CA SER A 47 12.43 7.98 22.99
C SER A 47 12.71 7.99 24.50
N ALA A 48 12.24 6.97 25.23
CA ALA A 48 12.42 6.90 26.67
C ALA A 48 13.87 6.58 27.09
N PHE A 49 14.58 5.74 26.34
CA PHE A 49 15.91 5.24 26.73
C PHE A 49 17.07 5.93 26.01
N ILE A 50 16.89 6.33 24.74
CA ILE A 50 17.95 6.85 23.87
C ILE A 50 17.40 7.99 22.98
N PRO A 51 16.88 9.09 23.55
CA PRO A 51 16.23 10.16 22.78
C PRO A 51 17.15 10.83 21.76
N TRP A 52 18.46 10.88 22.03
CA TRP A 52 19.44 11.41 21.07
C TRP A 52 19.53 10.59 19.79
N ALA A 53 19.11 9.31 19.80
CA ALA A 53 19.09 8.46 18.62
C ALA A 53 17.94 8.82 17.65
N ILE A 54 16.93 9.57 18.10
CA ILE A 54 15.81 10.00 17.26
C ILE A 54 16.32 10.85 16.08
N THR A 55 17.17 11.84 16.35
CA THR A 55 17.72 12.74 15.32
C THR A 55 18.51 12.02 14.22
N PRO A 56 19.51 11.15 14.51
CA PRO A 56 20.20 10.39 13.47
C PRO A 56 19.28 9.38 12.78
N LEU A 57 18.36 8.72 13.50
CA LEU A 57 17.39 7.82 12.88
C LEU A 57 16.48 8.55 11.87
N LEU A 58 16.06 9.77 12.21
CA LEU A 58 15.30 10.66 11.35
C LEU A 58 16.10 11.12 10.13
N MET A 59 17.36 11.52 10.31
CA MET A 59 18.21 11.93 9.20
C MET A 59 18.43 10.77 8.22
N VAL A 60 18.67 9.56 8.74
CA VAL A 60 18.83 8.35 7.90
C VAL A 60 17.51 7.98 7.22
N GLY A 61 16.39 8.00 7.94
CA GLY A 61 15.07 7.73 7.37
C GLY A 61 14.70 8.72 6.26
N GLY A 62 14.88 10.02 6.51
CA GLY A 62 14.66 11.07 5.52
C GLY A 62 15.56 10.93 4.29
N ALA A 63 16.84 10.59 4.47
CA ALA A 63 17.76 10.34 3.37
C ALA A 63 17.33 9.12 2.52
N PHE A 64 16.90 8.02 3.18
CA PHE A 64 16.39 6.84 2.48
C PHE A 64 15.12 7.15 1.67
N LEU A 65 14.20 7.93 2.22
CA LEU A 65 12.98 8.35 1.52
C LEU A 65 13.27 9.26 0.33
N CYS A 66 14.22 10.19 0.46
CA CYS A 66 14.69 11.00 -0.67
C CYS A 66 15.26 10.12 -1.78
N PHE A 67 16.04 9.09 -1.42
CA PHE A 67 16.59 8.14 -2.39
C PHE A 67 15.48 7.33 -3.10
N GLU A 68 14.58 6.69 -2.36
CA GLU A 68 13.46 5.93 -2.94
C GLU A 68 12.53 6.82 -3.78
N GLY A 69 12.32 8.07 -3.34
CA GLY A 69 11.49 9.04 -4.05
C GLY A 69 12.07 9.39 -5.42
N VAL A 70 13.37 9.66 -5.49
CA VAL A 70 14.07 9.94 -6.75
C VAL A 70 14.06 8.73 -7.67
N GLU A 71 14.33 7.53 -7.14
CA GLU A 71 14.33 6.28 -7.92
C GLU A 71 12.95 6.01 -8.55
N LYS A 72 11.86 6.15 -7.79
CA LYS A 72 10.50 5.96 -8.32
C LYS A 72 10.14 7.01 -9.38
N VAL A 73 10.58 8.26 -9.22
CA VAL A 73 10.36 9.32 -10.22
C VAL A 73 11.13 9.01 -11.50
N LEU A 74 12.42 8.67 -11.40
CA LEU A 74 13.25 8.32 -12.55
C LEU A 74 12.70 7.10 -13.29
N HIS A 75 12.36 6.03 -12.57
CA HIS A 75 11.80 4.83 -13.16
C HIS A 75 10.45 5.12 -13.86
N THR A 76 9.62 5.99 -13.29
CA THR A 76 8.36 6.42 -13.94
C THR A 76 8.62 7.22 -15.22
N LEU A 77 9.65 8.06 -15.25
CA LEU A 77 10.05 8.83 -16.42
C LEU A 77 10.69 7.95 -17.51
N GLU A 78 11.50 6.97 -17.13
CA GLU A 78 12.10 5.98 -18.03
C GLU A 78 11.06 5.01 -18.60
N ALA A 79 10.13 4.51 -17.77
CA ALA A 79 9.00 3.71 -18.23
C ALA A 79 8.06 4.49 -19.17
N ARG A 80 7.98 5.82 -19.04
CA ARG A 80 7.26 6.66 -20.01
C ARG A 80 8.03 6.87 -21.32
N LYS A 81 9.37 6.80 -21.29
CA LYS A 81 10.23 6.92 -22.49
C LYS A 81 10.34 5.60 -23.25
N HIS A 82 10.36 4.47 -22.56
CA HIS A 82 10.35 3.15 -23.18
C HIS A 82 8.91 2.63 -23.31
N LYS A 83 8.36 2.74 -24.52
CA LYS A 83 7.19 1.94 -24.89
C LYS A 83 7.62 0.47 -24.86
N GLU A 84 7.12 -0.28 -23.88
CA GLU A 84 7.16 -1.74 -23.90
C GLU A 84 6.82 -2.25 -25.29
N SER A 85 7.67 -3.13 -25.82
CA SER A 85 7.32 -3.88 -27.02
C SER A 85 6.06 -4.71 -26.73
N PRO A 86 5.11 -4.83 -27.68
CA PRO A 86 3.95 -5.71 -27.53
C PRO A 86 4.34 -7.12 -27.09
N GLU A 87 5.50 -7.62 -27.54
CA GLU A 87 6.02 -8.96 -27.22
C GLU A 87 6.45 -9.09 -25.75
N GLU A 88 7.11 -8.07 -25.18
CA GLU A 88 7.53 -8.05 -23.76
C GLU A 88 6.30 -7.99 -22.83
N ARG A 89 5.28 -7.23 -23.24
CA ARG A 89 4.00 -7.18 -22.53
C ARG A 89 3.27 -8.53 -22.59
N GLN A 90 3.27 -9.20 -23.74
CA GLN A 90 2.67 -10.52 -23.91
C GLN A 90 3.36 -11.58 -23.04
N GLN A 91 4.69 -11.56 -22.98
CA GLN A 91 5.47 -12.48 -22.14
C GLN A 91 5.23 -12.26 -20.64
N ARG A 92 5.15 -10.99 -20.20
CA ARG A 92 4.82 -10.68 -18.80
C ARG A 92 3.40 -11.12 -18.44
N LEU A 93 2.43 -10.91 -19.33
CA LEU A 93 1.05 -11.36 -19.14
C LEU A 93 0.94 -12.89 -19.11
N ALA A 94 1.69 -13.59 -19.96
CA ALA A 94 1.75 -15.05 -19.96
C ALA A 94 2.38 -15.62 -18.67
N ALA A 95 3.45 -14.99 -18.17
CA ALA A 95 4.08 -15.36 -16.91
C ALA A 95 3.16 -15.11 -15.69
N LEU A 96 2.38 -14.02 -15.71
CA LEU A 96 1.38 -13.72 -14.68
C LEU A 96 0.18 -14.67 -14.75
N ALA A 97 -0.24 -15.09 -15.95
CA ALA A 97 -1.32 -16.06 -16.14
C ALA A 97 -0.93 -17.50 -15.74
N ALA A 98 0.38 -17.81 -15.72
CA ALA A 98 0.90 -19.11 -15.28
C ALA A 98 1.08 -19.22 -13.76
N GLN A 99 0.96 -18.11 -13.01
CA GLN A 99 1.01 -18.13 -11.55
C GLN A 99 -0.32 -18.60 -10.95
N ASP A 100 -0.23 -19.42 -9.90
CA ASP A 100 -1.39 -19.82 -9.12
C ASP A 100 -2.07 -18.57 -8.51
N PRO A 101 -3.36 -18.33 -8.79
CA PRO A 101 -4.10 -17.18 -8.28
C PRO A 101 -3.96 -16.95 -6.77
N LEU A 102 -3.83 -18.02 -5.99
CA LEU A 102 -3.67 -17.94 -4.54
C LEU A 102 -2.28 -17.42 -4.13
N THR A 103 -1.24 -17.76 -4.89
CA THR A 103 0.11 -17.23 -4.64
C THR A 103 0.21 -15.76 -5.03
N PHE A 104 -0.40 -15.38 -6.15
CA PHE A 104 -0.45 -14.00 -6.61
C PHE A 104 -1.17 -13.07 -5.63
N GLU A 105 -2.31 -13.51 -5.06
CA GLU A 105 -3.06 -12.72 -4.07
C GLU A 105 -2.27 -12.54 -2.77
N LYS A 106 -1.61 -13.60 -2.28
CA LYS A 106 -0.75 -13.53 -1.09
C LYS A 106 0.43 -12.59 -1.29
N ASP A 107 1.09 -12.65 -2.45
CA ASP A 107 2.21 -11.77 -2.76
C ASP A 107 1.77 -10.31 -2.89
N LYS A 108 0.60 -10.06 -3.47
CA LYS A 108 -0.01 -8.72 -3.51
C LYS A 108 -0.28 -8.17 -2.11
N ILE A 109 -0.89 -8.97 -1.23
CA ILE A 109 -1.15 -8.60 0.17
C ILE A 109 0.17 -8.31 0.90
N LYS A 110 1.17 -9.19 0.75
CA LYS A 110 2.47 -9.06 1.41
C LYS A 110 3.24 -7.83 0.91
N GLY A 111 3.20 -7.55 -0.39
CA GLY A 111 3.77 -6.34 -0.98
C GLY A 111 3.13 -5.08 -0.39
N ALA A 112 1.79 -5.04 -0.36
CA ALA A 112 1.05 -3.91 0.18
C ALA A 112 1.33 -3.67 1.69
N ILE A 113 1.42 -4.74 2.49
CA ILE A 113 1.77 -4.63 3.93
C ILE A 113 3.19 -4.07 4.11
N ARG A 114 4.15 -4.47 3.26
CA ARG A 114 5.53 -3.95 3.32
C ARG A 114 5.60 -2.47 2.99
N THR A 115 4.92 -2.05 1.92
CA THR A 115 4.87 -0.64 1.54
C THR A 115 4.20 0.20 2.65
N ASP A 116 3.09 -0.28 3.22
CA ASP A 116 2.44 0.40 4.34
C ASP A 116 3.32 0.47 5.60
N PHE A 117 4.12 -0.57 5.89
CA PHE A 117 5.07 -0.54 7.01
C PHE A 117 6.08 0.60 6.88
N ILE A 118 6.69 0.73 5.70
CA ILE A 118 7.69 1.78 5.44
C ILE A 118 7.04 3.16 5.58
N LEU A 119 5.87 3.35 4.96
CA LEU A 119 5.14 4.60 5.02
C LEU A 119 4.66 4.93 6.45
N SER A 120 4.28 3.92 7.21
CA SER A 120 3.91 4.09 8.64
C SER A 120 5.13 4.41 9.49
N ALA A 121 6.27 3.79 9.23
CA ALA A 121 7.52 4.06 9.92
C ALA A 121 7.95 5.51 9.74
N GLU A 122 7.80 6.04 8.53
CA GLU A 122 8.06 7.46 8.21
C GLU A 122 7.18 8.39 9.03
N ILE A 123 5.86 8.20 9.03
CA ILE A 123 4.92 9.04 9.77
C ILE A 123 5.22 9.01 11.27
N VAL A 124 5.50 7.82 11.81
CA VAL A 124 5.85 7.64 13.23
C VAL A 124 7.18 8.32 13.55
N ALA A 125 8.19 8.19 12.68
CA ALA A 125 9.47 8.85 12.88
C ALA A 125 9.33 10.37 12.89
N ILE A 126 8.64 10.95 11.89
CA ILE A 126 8.36 12.40 11.82
C ILE A 126 7.63 12.87 13.08
N THR A 127 6.57 12.16 13.47
CA THR A 127 5.80 12.48 14.67
C THR A 127 6.69 12.44 15.92
N LEU A 128 7.48 11.38 16.09
CA LEU A 128 8.40 11.20 17.20
C LEU A 128 9.42 12.33 17.28
N GLY A 129 9.93 12.79 16.13
CA GLY A 129 10.80 13.96 16.05
C GLY A 129 10.13 15.25 16.51
N ILE A 130 8.87 15.47 16.13
CA ILE A 130 8.10 16.66 16.52
C ILE A 130 7.81 16.69 18.02
N VAL A 131 7.51 15.53 18.62
CA VAL A 131 7.15 15.43 20.04
C VAL A 131 8.29 14.94 20.94
N ALA A 132 9.52 14.88 20.43
CA ALA A 132 10.67 14.34 21.15
C ALA A 132 10.92 15.03 22.50
N ASP A 133 10.70 16.35 22.55
CA ASP A 133 10.90 17.17 23.77
C ASP A 133 9.65 17.21 24.68
N ALA A 134 8.53 16.61 24.25
CA ALA A 134 7.30 16.58 25.04
C ALA A 134 7.35 15.50 26.13
N PRO A 135 6.56 15.63 27.23
CA PRO A 135 6.44 14.58 28.24
C PRO A 135 6.00 13.25 27.63
N LEU A 136 6.49 12.13 28.19
CA LEU A 136 6.21 10.78 27.67
C LEU A 136 4.72 10.50 27.47
N LEU A 137 3.85 10.98 28.38
CA LEU A 137 2.40 10.84 28.24
C LEU A 137 1.87 11.48 26.94
N ASN A 138 2.35 12.68 26.59
CA ASN A 138 1.97 13.37 25.37
C ASN A 138 2.47 12.62 24.14
N GLN A 139 3.70 12.09 24.19
CA GLN A 139 4.23 11.28 23.10
C GLN A 139 3.37 10.04 22.84
N VAL A 140 3.01 9.31 23.90
CA VAL A 140 2.16 8.12 23.82
C VAL A 140 0.81 8.46 23.21
N LEU A 141 0.16 9.53 23.69
CA LEU A 141 -1.15 9.95 23.20
C LEU A 141 -1.09 10.38 21.72
N VAL A 142 -0.10 11.18 21.33
CA VAL A 142 0.04 11.69 19.96
C VAL A 142 0.37 10.55 19.00
N LEU A 143 1.37 9.71 19.31
CA LEU A 143 1.77 8.60 18.45
C LEU A 143 0.67 7.56 18.28
N SER A 144 -0.01 7.20 19.37
CA SER A 144 -1.14 6.25 19.32
C SER A 144 -2.34 6.85 18.58
N GLY A 145 -2.63 8.14 18.82
CA GLY A 145 -3.70 8.87 18.16
C GLY A 145 -3.49 8.95 16.65
N ILE A 146 -2.30 9.36 16.19
CA ILE A 146 -1.95 9.42 14.77
C ILE A 146 -1.98 8.04 14.13
N ALA A 147 -1.41 7.02 14.79
CA ALA A 147 -1.43 5.66 14.28
C ALA A 147 -2.87 5.15 14.06
N LEU A 148 -3.79 5.42 14.99
CA LEU A 148 -5.20 5.07 14.86
C LEU A 148 -5.91 5.88 13.78
N VAL A 149 -5.76 7.21 13.78
CA VAL A 149 -6.40 8.12 12.81
C VAL A 149 -5.98 7.78 11.39
N VAL A 150 -4.69 7.56 11.14
CA VAL A 150 -4.19 7.19 9.81
C VAL A 150 -4.69 5.81 9.41
N THR A 151 -4.69 4.83 10.32
CA THR A 151 -5.21 3.49 10.00
C THR A 151 -6.70 3.55 9.65
N VAL A 152 -7.52 4.13 10.51
CA VAL A 152 -8.97 4.19 10.27
C VAL A 152 -9.29 5.09 9.08
N GLY A 153 -8.64 6.25 8.97
CA GLY A 153 -8.87 7.22 7.91
C GLY A 153 -8.50 6.69 6.54
N VAL A 154 -7.29 6.13 6.37
CA VAL A 154 -6.83 5.63 5.07
C VAL A 154 -7.60 4.38 4.66
N TYR A 155 -7.69 3.36 5.53
CA TYR A 155 -8.39 2.12 5.18
C TYR A 155 -9.91 2.30 5.11
N GLY A 156 -10.48 3.20 5.90
CA GLY A 156 -11.89 3.58 5.81
C GLY A 156 -12.20 4.28 4.50
N LEU A 157 -11.37 5.24 4.08
CA LEU A 157 -11.52 5.94 2.80
C LEU A 157 -11.40 4.96 1.62
N VAL A 158 -10.36 4.12 1.61
CA VAL A 158 -10.18 3.10 0.56
C VAL A 158 -11.38 2.15 0.52
N GLY A 159 -11.87 1.69 1.68
CA GLY A 159 -13.05 0.84 1.77
C GLY A 159 -14.31 1.50 1.20
N ILE A 160 -14.50 2.80 1.43
CA ILE A 160 -15.61 3.58 0.85
C ILE A 160 -15.46 3.67 -0.66
N ILE A 161 -14.26 3.99 -1.18
CA ILE A 161 -14.01 4.11 -2.62
C ILE A 161 -14.35 2.80 -3.34
N VAL A 162 -13.86 1.66 -2.84
CA VAL A 162 -14.15 0.35 -3.45
C VAL A 162 -15.65 0.02 -3.39
N LYS A 163 -16.32 0.35 -2.28
CA LYS A 163 -17.77 0.15 -2.13
C LYS A 163 -18.58 0.97 -3.15
N LEU A 164 -18.17 2.22 -3.39
CA LEU A 164 -18.82 3.10 -4.37
C LEU A 164 -18.62 2.60 -5.80
N ASP A 165 -17.44 2.06 -6.12
CA ASP A 165 -17.15 1.48 -7.44
C ASP A 165 -17.97 0.19 -7.70
N ASP A 166 -18.08 -0.69 -6.70
CA ASP A 166 -18.93 -1.89 -6.77
C ASP A 166 -20.40 -1.54 -7.05
N ILE A 167 -20.92 -0.49 -6.40
CA ILE A 167 -22.28 0.00 -6.63
C ILE A 167 -22.42 0.58 -8.04
N GLY A 168 -21.41 1.32 -8.51
CA GLY A 168 -21.37 1.87 -9.87
C GLY A 168 -21.44 0.77 -10.93
N TYR A 169 -20.68 -0.30 -10.75
CA TYR A 169 -20.70 -1.46 -11.66
C TYR A 169 -22.08 -2.14 -11.70
N TRP A 170 -22.69 -2.34 -10.53
CA TRP A 170 -24.02 -2.94 -10.43
C TRP A 170 -25.12 -2.09 -11.09
N LEU A 171 -25.03 -0.76 -11.02
CA LEU A 171 -25.95 0.13 -11.74
C LEU A 171 -25.72 0.11 -13.26
N ALA A 172 -24.45 0.04 -13.69
CA ALA A 172 -24.10 -0.02 -15.11
C ALA A 172 -24.51 -1.34 -15.77
N GLU A 173 -24.51 -2.46 -15.04
CA GLU A 173 -24.94 -3.77 -15.54
C GLU A 173 -26.47 -3.91 -15.63
N LYS A 174 -27.22 -3.01 -14.98
CA LYS A 174 -28.69 -3.02 -14.94
C LYS A 174 -29.35 -2.04 -15.91
N THR A 175 -28.59 -1.19 -16.58
CA THR A 175 -29.07 -0.17 -17.52
C THR A 175 -28.63 -0.53 -18.93
#